data_AF-A0A7X7VYB8-F1
#
_entry.id   AF-A0A7X7VYB8-F1
#
_cell.length_a   1.000
_cell.length_b   1.000
_cell.length_c   1.000
_cell.angle_alpha   90.00
_cell.angle_beta   90.00
_cell.angle_gamma   90.00
#
_symmetry.space_group_name_H-M   'P 1'
#
loop_
_entity.id
_entity.type
_entity.pdbx_description
1 polymer ?
#
loop_
_entity_poly.entity_id
_entity_poly.type
_entity_poly.pdbx_seq_one_letter_code
_entity_poly.pdbx_strand_id
1 'polypeptide(L)'
;MLKKCLTVIISVAVLVSFTGCAAVKSLFSGEDPGDPEDSAEITVEQADTADPAVPENTAEMSIPETEYLLFMRLHVNGENKESYDVVRLTEHTITYRYYDYSDPDNPEPMEKTVTFGEILTRVNGKDKYNIAIYLFDGVNEYEMELTGDLRQKIREYPEFRKTLGTLLGKPFSRPLDGNVITSEDISATARKNTATAEIHGGMDGDAKVDAEGADVQELHPAGYSTWYTVTGEIHEEKDGTLEHRIEYPQVSGLDDEGIRKKINDTIKQEALKALDYCKVSRPSENIDIGYRISRRSPSLLSVEFDGTAYFTLTIDTRTGDRVRLKDIVNTGAGFAGKLLDGSAAVSGESGTGAITNLDPGALEKFLAGADTPENIAAPEKPHVFSYLTTDSLGISIASGHVTGDPAEGGQGEDHRPSAGRVVFEVRFGDLADHIAAGEILREELLATEIERSMFLEPVDFEDLGKMRLAAGKRGPDGAAKLKLLLEDENSGFVYALAEPADITWNFENLSMLQVMDADADGLSDIVVVALYSDGGSDLFPYPHVYFRRSRGFVRYPELEQKINSDGFRSTEDVAGLAAKYLAED
;
A
#
# COMPACT_ATOMS: atom_id res chain seq x y z
N MET A 1 22.91 2.81 37.42
CA MET A 1 21.64 2.43 36.77
C MET A 1 20.40 3.09 37.39
N LEU A 2 20.35 3.44 38.69
CA LEU A 2 19.17 4.12 39.28
C LEU A 2 18.84 5.54 38.78
N LYS A 3 19.76 6.25 38.09
CA LYS A 3 19.50 7.61 37.57
C LYS A 3 18.64 7.64 36.30
N LYS A 4 18.53 6.53 35.55
CA LYS A 4 17.70 6.47 34.33
C LYS A 4 16.22 6.23 34.64
N CYS A 5 15.90 5.51 35.71
CA CYS A 5 14.50 5.29 36.12
C CYS A 5 13.82 6.54 36.70
N LEU A 6 14.58 7.49 37.26
CA LEU A 6 14.02 8.71 37.84
C LEU A 6 13.57 9.74 36.78
N THR A 7 14.17 9.71 35.59
CA THR A 7 13.82 10.64 34.50
C THR A 7 12.50 10.26 33.83
N VAL A 8 12.16 8.95 33.78
CA VAL A 8 10.92 8.44 33.17
C VAL A 8 9.67 8.83 33.97
N ILE A 9 9.77 8.91 35.31
CA ILE A 9 8.64 9.32 36.18
C ILE A 9 8.34 10.83 36.04
N ILE A 10 9.35 11.64 35.74
CA ILE A 10 9.19 13.11 35.62
C ILE A 10 8.48 13.48 34.30
N SER A 11 8.69 12.74 33.22
CA SER A 11 8.03 13.00 31.93
C SER A 11 6.51 12.73 31.97
N VAL A 12 6.07 11.71 32.71
CA VAL A 12 4.64 11.37 32.87
C VAL A 12 3.92 12.34 33.82
N ALA A 13 4.60 12.81 34.88
CA ALA A 13 4.03 13.80 35.80
C ALA A 13 3.83 15.18 35.13
N VAL A 14 4.66 15.56 34.15
CA VAL A 14 4.51 16.81 33.40
C VAL A 14 3.29 16.77 32.47
N LEU A 15 2.94 15.61 31.91
CA LEU A 15 1.76 15.46 31.04
C LEU A 15 0.42 15.52 31.79
N VAL A 16 0.34 15.01 33.02
CA VAL A 16 -0.87 15.13 33.85
C VAL A 16 -1.05 16.56 34.42
N SER A 17 0.00 17.38 34.41
CA SER A 17 -0.03 18.76 34.95
C SER A 17 -0.56 19.82 33.96
N PHE A 18 -0.67 19.50 32.65
CA PHE A 18 -1.14 20.46 31.63
C PHE A 18 -2.65 20.45 31.42
N THR A 19 -3.39 19.52 32.03
CA THR A 19 -4.86 19.52 32.08
C THR A 19 -5.33 19.96 33.46
N GLY A 20 -5.12 21.23 33.81
CA GLY A 20 -5.48 21.75 35.13
C GLY A 20 -5.62 23.27 35.20
N CYS A 21 -6.84 23.74 34.94
CA CYS A 21 -7.44 25.02 35.37
C CYS A 21 -6.91 26.34 34.77
N ALA A 22 -7.73 27.01 33.94
CA ALA A 22 -8.67 28.06 34.40
C ALA A 22 -9.28 28.86 33.24
N ALA A 23 -10.61 28.78 33.08
CA ALA A 23 -11.56 29.89 32.82
C ALA A 23 -12.91 29.28 32.33
N VAL A 24 -13.94 28.95 33.14
CA VAL A 24 -14.75 29.73 34.11
C VAL A 24 -16.02 30.34 33.49
N LYS A 25 -17.16 29.94 34.06
CA LYS A 25 -18.46 30.64 34.20
C LYS A 25 -19.35 30.84 32.96
N SER A 26 -20.30 29.95 32.81
CA SER A 26 -21.74 30.26 32.77
C SER A 26 -22.46 28.92 32.66
N LEU A 27 -23.47 28.65 33.50
CA LEU A 27 -24.63 27.79 33.20
C LEU A 27 -25.43 27.31 34.43
N PHE A 28 -24.99 27.59 35.67
CA PHE A 28 -25.75 27.18 36.86
C PHE A 28 -26.04 28.33 37.83
N SER A 29 -27.13 29.03 37.55
CA SER A 29 -28.03 29.76 38.48
C SER A 29 -29.16 30.28 37.60
N GLY A 30 -30.45 30.01 37.79
CA GLY A 30 -31.22 29.27 38.78
C GLY A 30 -32.71 29.46 38.39
N GLU A 31 -33.59 28.78 39.13
CA GLU A 31 -35.05 28.97 39.19
C GLU A 31 -35.93 28.23 38.14
N ASP A 32 -36.37 27.06 38.57
CA ASP A 32 -37.77 26.57 38.49
C ASP A 32 -38.63 27.44 39.46
N PRO A 33 -39.97 27.68 39.28
CA PRO A 33 -40.98 26.63 39.13
C PRO A 33 -42.13 26.90 38.15
N GLY A 34 -42.70 25.84 37.59
CA GLY A 34 -44.08 25.87 37.11
C GLY A 34 -44.50 24.72 36.20
N ASP A 35 -44.76 23.56 36.78
CA ASP A 35 -45.74 22.61 36.25
C ASP A 35 -47.12 22.98 36.81
N PRO A 36 -48.24 22.75 36.09
CA PRO A 36 -48.80 21.40 36.14
C PRO A 36 -49.51 20.90 34.86
N GLU A 37 -49.54 19.58 34.76
CA GLU A 37 -50.66 18.71 34.32
C GLU A 37 -51.32 19.00 32.95
N ASP A 38 -51.21 18.04 32.03
CA ASP A 38 -52.36 17.17 31.77
C ASP A 38 -52.02 15.95 30.90
N SER A 39 -52.51 14.81 31.38
CA SER A 39 -52.58 13.51 30.72
C SER A 39 -53.79 13.43 29.77
N ALA A 40 -53.64 12.87 28.56
CA ALA A 40 -54.75 12.21 27.89
C ALA A 40 -54.32 11.22 26.80
N GLU A 41 -54.99 10.08 26.87
CA GLU A 41 -54.98 8.88 26.04
C GLU A 41 -55.67 9.01 24.66
N ILE A 42 -55.18 8.20 23.71
CA ILE A 42 -55.90 7.37 22.71
C ILE A 42 -56.89 8.08 21.74
N THR A 43 -56.72 7.91 20.42
CA THR A 43 -57.50 6.95 19.57
C THR A 43 -57.22 7.16 18.07
N VAL A 44 -57.01 6.01 17.42
CA VAL A 44 -57.13 5.62 16.01
C VAL A 44 -58.05 6.49 15.15
N GLU A 45 -57.58 6.87 13.96
CA GLU A 45 -58.43 6.93 12.77
C GLU A 45 -57.73 6.34 11.55
N GLN A 46 -58.45 5.44 10.90
CA GLN A 46 -58.07 4.58 9.80
C GLN A 46 -58.71 5.20 8.54
N ALA A 47 -57.92 5.49 7.51
CA ALA A 47 -58.43 5.83 6.19
C ALA A 47 -57.63 5.08 5.12
N ASP A 48 -58.33 4.13 4.53
CA ASP A 48 -57.95 3.28 3.40
C ASP A 48 -58.15 4.08 2.09
N THR A 49 -57.15 4.13 1.20
CA THR A 49 -57.24 3.83 -0.24
C THR A 49 -56.12 4.50 -1.08
N ALA A 50 -55.69 3.72 -2.08
CA ALA A 50 -54.99 4.08 -3.32
C ALA A 50 -53.47 3.85 -3.36
N ASP A 51 -53.11 2.62 -3.74
CA ASP A 51 -51.97 2.31 -4.61
C ASP A 51 -52.24 2.94 -6.00
N PRO A 52 -51.26 3.57 -6.68
CA PRO A 52 -50.38 2.78 -7.54
C PRO A 52 -48.91 3.25 -7.61
N ALA A 53 -48.07 2.29 -8.04
CA ALA A 53 -46.81 2.43 -8.76
C ALA A 53 -45.52 2.49 -7.92
N VAL A 54 -45.07 1.29 -7.53
CA VAL A 54 -43.66 0.98 -7.27
C VAL A 54 -42.93 0.88 -8.62
N PRO A 55 -41.88 1.67 -8.90
CA PRO A 55 -40.87 1.26 -9.85
C PRO A 55 -39.93 0.28 -9.12
N GLU A 56 -39.98 -0.99 -9.52
CA GLU A 56 -38.92 -1.95 -9.22
C GLU A 56 -37.61 -1.42 -9.81
N ASN A 57 -36.77 -0.87 -8.93
CA ASN A 57 -35.37 -0.59 -9.19
C ASN A 57 -34.55 -1.34 -8.13
N THR A 58 -34.52 -2.66 -8.23
CA THR A 58 -33.46 -3.49 -7.64
C THR A 58 -32.36 -3.65 -8.68
N ALA A 59 -31.59 -2.58 -8.85
CA ALA A 59 -30.20 -2.67 -9.24
C ALA A 59 -29.36 -2.44 -7.98
N GLU A 60 -29.49 -3.37 -7.02
CA GLU A 60 -28.41 -3.61 -6.05
C GLU A 60 -27.27 -4.22 -6.84
N MET A 61 -26.36 -3.37 -7.32
CA MET A 61 -25.00 -3.79 -7.63
C MET A 61 -24.26 -3.83 -6.29
N SER A 62 -24.51 -4.88 -5.51
CA SER A 62 -23.61 -5.30 -4.44
C SER A 62 -22.52 -6.17 -5.06
N ILE A 63 -21.26 -5.77 -4.90
CA ILE A 63 -20.13 -6.69 -5.07
C ILE A 63 -19.86 -7.26 -3.65
N PRO A 64 -19.94 -8.58 -3.43
CA PRO A 64 -19.98 -9.20 -2.10
C PRO A 64 -18.59 -9.56 -1.52
N GLU A 65 -18.55 -9.67 -0.18
CA GLU A 65 -17.41 -9.86 0.74
C GLU A 65 -16.59 -11.18 0.64
N THR A 66 -16.47 -11.88 -0.50
CA THR A 66 -15.86 -13.25 -0.49
C THR A 66 -15.11 -13.67 -1.77
N GLU A 67 -13.93 -13.11 -2.05
CA GLU A 67 -13.05 -13.64 -3.11
C GLU A 67 -11.77 -14.27 -2.51
N TYR A 68 -11.57 -15.58 -2.76
CA TYR A 68 -10.39 -16.33 -2.29
C TYR A 68 -9.32 -16.39 -3.37
N LEU A 69 -8.04 -16.48 -3.01
CA LEU A 69 -6.95 -16.81 -3.94
C LEU A 69 -6.69 -18.32 -3.94
N LEU A 70 -6.57 -18.92 -5.13
CA LEU A 70 -6.28 -20.34 -5.29
C LEU A 70 -4.78 -20.61 -5.28
N PHE A 71 -4.31 -21.47 -4.37
CA PHE A 71 -2.90 -21.90 -4.27
C PHE A 71 -2.76 -23.41 -4.42
N MET A 72 -1.55 -23.87 -4.77
CA MET A 72 -1.22 -25.28 -4.89
C MET A 72 0.13 -25.55 -4.24
N ARG A 73 0.24 -26.62 -3.44
CA ARG A 73 1.49 -27.07 -2.81
C ARG A 73 1.82 -28.51 -3.16
N LEU A 74 3.11 -28.80 -3.23
CA LEU A 74 3.67 -30.14 -3.32
C LEU A 74 4.20 -30.57 -1.96
N HIS A 75 3.64 -31.63 -1.39
CA HIS A 75 4.12 -32.24 -0.14
C HIS A 75 4.97 -33.47 -0.44
N VAL A 76 6.20 -33.53 0.06
CA VAL A 76 7.08 -34.70 -0.12
C VAL A 76 6.59 -35.85 0.74
N ASN A 77 6.28 -36.99 0.13
CA ASN A 77 5.91 -38.18 0.88
C ASN A 77 7.16 -38.82 1.52
N GLY A 78 7.34 -38.64 2.83
CA GLY A 78 8.48 -39.12 3.61
C GLY A 78 8.44 -38.65 5.07
N GLU A 79 9.53 -38.86 5.82
CA GLU A 79 9.63 -38.45 7.23
C GLU A 79 9.78 -36.93 7.42
N ASN A 80 10.30 -36.22 6.42
CA ASN A 80 10.72 -34.81 6.55
C ASN A 80 9.61 -33.77 6.35
N LYS A 81 8.35 -34.15 6.06
CA LYS A 81 7.19 -33.24 5.87
C LYS A 81 7.46 -31.95 5.07
N GLU A 82 8.40 -31.98 4.13
CA GLU A 82 8.72 -30.80 3.30
C GLU A 82 7.55 -30.47 2.37
N SER A 83 7.24 -29.18 2.25
CA SER A 83 6.22 -28.68 1.34
C SER A 83 6.77 -27.54 0.48
N TYR A 84 6.33 -27.47 -0.77
CA TYR A 84 6.79 -26.49 -1.74
C TYR A 84 5.62 -25.80 -2.43
N ASP A 85 5.64 -24.47 -2.47
CA ASP A 85 4.63 -23.67 -3.17
C ASP A 85 4.79 -23.78 -4.69
N VAL A 86 3.70 -24.13 -5.38
CA VAL A 86 3.67 -24.15 -6.84
C VAL A 86 3.42 -22.74 -7.36
N VAL A 87 4.46 -22.13 -7.92
CA VAL A 87 4.41 -20.77 -8.47
C VAL A 87 3.92 -20.75 -9.93
N ARG A 88 4.14 -21.83 -10.68
CA ARG A 88 3.66 -21.95 -12.06
C ARG A 88 3.31 -23.38 -12.42
N LEU A 89 2.16 -23.56 -13.04
CA LEU A 89 1.69 -24.84 -13.57
C LEU A 89 1.37 -24.69 -15.06
N THR A 90 2.00 -25.51 -15.89
CA THR A 90 1.71 -25.60 -17.32
C THR A 90 1.11 -26.97 -17.66
N GLU A 91 0.87 -27.22 -18.95
CA GLU A 91 0.45 -28.53 -19.46
C GLU A 91 1.38 -29.68 -19.05
N HIS A 92 2.68 -29.39 -18.93
CA HIS A 92 3.74 -30.41 -18.83
C HIS A 92 4.73 -30.20 -17.70
N THR A 93 4.78 -29.01 -17.11
CA THR A 93 5.77 -28.66 -16.08
C THR A 93 5.10 -28.05 -14.85
N ILE A 94 5.74 -28.27 -13.71
CA ILE A 94 5.52 -27.52 -12.48
C ILE A 94 6.80 -26.76 -12.17
N THR A 95 6.66 -25.48 -11.88
CA THR A 95 7.69 -24.69 -11.20
C THR A 95 7.24 -24.50 -9.75
N TYR A 96 8.07 -24.91 -8.80
CA TYR A 96 7.83 -24.75 -7.37
C TYR A 96 9.00 -24.05 -6.69
N ARG A 97 8.71 -23.37 -5.58
CA ARG A 97 9.71 -22.66 -4.76
C ARG A 97 10.18 -23.52 -3.60
N TYR A 98 11.49 -23.49 -3.34
CA TYR A 98 12.14 -24.14 -2.20
C TYR A 98 13.23 -23.21 -1.65
N TYR A 99 13.65 -23.41 -0.41
CA TYR A 99 14.77 -22.65 0.16
C TYR A 99 16.07 -23.45 0.01
N ASP A 100 17.11 -22.81 -0.51
CA ASP A 100 18.47 -23.35 -0.51
C ASP A 100 19.16 -22.99 0.80
N TYR A 101 19.31 -23.98 1.68
CA TYR A 101 19.98 -23.86 2.97
C TYR A 101 21.50 -24.13 2.88
N SER A 102 22.11 -23.95 1.70
CA SER A 102 23.56 -24.04 1.55
C SER A 102 24.29 -23.01 2.41
N ASP A 103 23.66 -21.86 2.65
CA ASP A 103 23.97 -20.93 3.73
C ASP A 103 22.81 -20.95 4.75
N PRO A 104 22.98 -21.61 5.92
CA PRO A 104 21.90 -21.77 6.88
C PRO A 104 21.50 -20.44 7.55
N ASP A 105 22.39 -19.45 7.55
CA ASP A 105 22.13 -18.13 8.13
C ASP A 105 21.43 -17.19 7.13
N ASN A 106 21.34 -17.56 5.86
CA ASN A 106 20.67 -16.79 4.81
C ASN A 106 20.03 -17.71 3.75
N PRO A 107 18.90 -18.36 4.05
CA PRO A 107 18.25 -19.27 3.12
C PRO A 107 17.67 -18.51 1.92
N GLU A 108 18.20 -18.80 0.73
CA GLU A 108 17.75 -18.13 -0.50
C GLU A 108 16.55 -18.87 -1.13
N PRO A 109 15.46 -18.15 -1.50
CA PRO A 109 14.36 -18.76 -2.21
C PRO A 109 14.78 -19.09 -3.65
N MET A 110 14.73 -20.37 -3.99
CA MET A 110 15.08 -20.91 -5.30
C MET A 110 13.85 -21.51 -5.97
N GLU A 111 13.80 -21.43 -7.29
CA GLU A 111 12.74 -22.06 -8.08
C GLU A 111 13.26 -23.28 -8.83
N LYS A 112 12.47 -24.35 -8.79
CA LYS A 112 12.77 -25.56 -9.55
C LYS A 112 11.63 -25.87 -10.49
N THR A 113 11.95 -25.94 -11.78
CA THR A 113 11.03 -26.44 -12.80
C THR A 113 11.31 -27.91 -13.06
N VAL A 114 10.27 -28.73 -12.92
CA VAL A 114 10.30 -30.18 -13.17
C VAL A 114 9.17 -30.58 -14.10
N THR A 115 9.34 -31.71 -14.78
CA THR A 115 8.25 -32.29 -15.56
C THR A 115 7.16 -32.83 -14.65
N PHE A 116 5.90 -32.81 -15.10
CA PHE A 116 4.81 -33.40 -14.34
C PHE A 116 4.99 -34.91 -14.15
N GLY A 117 5.66 -35.58 -15.10
CA GLY A 117 6.06 -36.99 -14.96
C GLY A 117 6.97 -37.23 -13.77
N GLU A 118 7.89 -36.31 -13.46
CA GLU A 118 8.73 -36.39 -12.26
C GLU A 118 7.93 -36.25 -10.96
N ILE A 119 6.93 -35.36 -10.94
CA ILE A 119 6.03 -35.19 -9.79
C ILE A 119 5.23 -36.48 -9.51
N LEU A 120 4.85 -37.21 -10.57
CA LEU A 120 4.10 -38.46 -10.49
C LEU A 120 4.98 -39.70 -10.26
N THR A 121 6.30 -39.55 -10.13
CA THR A 121 7.17 -40.70 -9.82
C THR A 121 6.77 -41.35 -8.50
N ARG A 122 6.84 -42.68 -8.43
CA ARG A 122 6.55 -43.42 -7.21
C ARG A 122 7.81 -43.90 -6.53
N VAL A 123 7.89 -43.72 -5.22
CA VAL A 123 8.94 -44.24 -4.34
C VAL A 123 8.28 -45.17 -3.35
N ASN A 124 8.73 -46.43 -3.28
CA ASN A 124 8.16 -47.46 -2.40
C ASN A 124 6.63 -47.66 -2.57
N GLY A 125 6.12 -47.53 -3.79
CA GLY A 125 4.71 -47.72 -4.12
C GLY A 125 3.79 -46.55 -3.77
N LYS A 126 4.32 -45.46 -3.20
CA LYS A 126 3.60 -44.20 -2.97
C LYS A 126 4.10 -43.14 -3.94
N ASP A 127 3.25 -42.18 -4.30
CA ASP A 127 3.68 -41.04 -5.11
C ASP A 127 4.77 -40.26 -4.35
N LYS A 128 5.78 -39.75 -5.03
CA LYS A 128 6.88 -39.01 -4.41
C LYS A 128 6.39 -37.69 -3.82
N TYR A 129 5.43 -37.05 -4.49
CA TYR A 129 4.79 -35.82 -4.06
C TYR A 129 3.27 -36.03 -3.94
N ASN A 130 2.68 -35.46 -2.90
CA ASN A 130 1.24 -35.27 -2.78
C ASN A 130 0.88 -33.83 -3.19
N ILE A 131 -0.19 -33.68 -3.96
CA ILE A 131 -0.67 -32.39 -4.44
C ILE A 131 -1.80 -31.95 -3.51
N ALA A 132 -1.67 -30.75 -2.94
CA ALA A 132 -2.71 -30.08 -2.17
C ALA A 132 -3.09 -28.75 -2.84
N ILE A 133 -4.34 -28.35 -2.68
CA ILE A 133 -4.88 -27.06 -3.16
C ILE A 133 -5.41 -26.30 -1.96
N TYR A 134 -5.13 -25.01 -1.90
CA TYR A 134 -5.55 -24.12 -0.82
C TYR A 134 -6.37 -22.97 -1.37
N LEU A 135 -7.30 -22.46 -0.56
CA LEU A 135 -7.95 -21.17 -0.77
C LEU A 135 -7.48 -20.19 0.32
N PHE A 136 -7.14 -18.97 -0.07
CA PHE A 136 -6.67 -17.94 0.85
C PHE A 136 -7.60 -16.73 0.83
N ASP A 137 -8.10 -16.30 1.99
CA ASP A 137 -9.05 -15.19 2.10
C ASP A 137 -8.36 -13.82 2.34
N GLY A 138 -7.03 -13.77 2.33
CA GLY A 138 -6.25 -12.60 2.76
C GLY A 138 -5.63 -12.75 4.15
N VAL A 139 -6.13 -13.68 4.96
CA VAL A 139 -5.71 -13.91 6.35
C VAL A 139 -5.41 -15.39 6.63
N ASN A 140 -6.29 -16.29 6.20
CA ASN A 140 -6.28 -17.72 6.48
C ASN A 140 -6.10 -18.53 5.19
N GLU A 141 -5.37 -19.65 5.30
CA GLU A 141 -5.27 -20.67 4.25
C GLU A 141 -6.14 -21.87 4.59
N TYR A 142 -7.03 -22.25 3.66
CA TYR A 142 -7.93 -23.38 3.79
C TYR A 142 -7.48 -24.50 2.86
N GLU A 143 -6.97 -25.60 3.42
CA GLU A 143 -6.67 -26.80 2.62
C GLU A 143 -7.96 -27.44 2.11
N MET A 144 -8.02 -27.67 0.80
CA MET A 144 -9.18 -28.23 0.14
C MET A 144 -9.04 -29.74 -0.06
N GLU A 145 -10.11 -30.48 0.20
CA GLU A 145 -10.27 -31.87 -0.17
C GLU A 145 -10.56 -31.97 -1.68
N LEU A 146 -9.58 -32.50 -2.42
CA LEU A 146 -9.73 -32.72 -3.85
C LEU A 146 -10.59 -33.97 -4.11
N THR A 147 -11.66 -33.80 -4.89
CA THR A 147 -12.45 -34.92 -5.42
C THR A 147 -11.62 -35.87 -6.29
N GLY A 148 -12.07 -37.13 -6.40
CA GLY A 148 -11.38 -38.15 -7.21
C GLY A 148 -11.20 -37.76 -8.69
N ASP A 149 -12.25 -37.20 -9.31
CA ASP A 149 -12.19 -36.70 -10.70
C ASP A 149 -11.19 -35.54 -10.84
N LEU A 150 -11.15 -34.59 -9.91
CA LEU A 150 -10.18 -33.50 -9.94
C LEU A 150 -8.74 -34.02 -9.85
N ARG A 151 -8.47 -34.94 -8.92
CA ARG A 151 -7.14 -35.58 -8.82
C ARG A 151 -6.75 -36.30 -10.11
N GLN A 152 -7.69 -37.00 -10.73
CA GLN A 152 -7.46 -37.68 -12.00
C GLN A 152 -7.19 -36.68 -13.13
N LYS A 153 -7.97 -35.61 -13.22
CA LYS A 153 -7.80 -34.56 -14.23
C LYS A 153 -6.45 -33.87 -14.15
N ILE A 154 -6.02 -33.50 -12.94
CA ILE A 154 -4.69 -32.93 -12.69
C ILE A 154 -3.59 -33.91 -13.14
N ARG A 155 -3.75 -35.21 -12.91
CA ARG A 155 -2.75 -36.24 -13.27
C ARG A 155 -2.70 -36.55 -14.77
N GLU A 156 -3.85 -36.72 -15.42
CA GLU A 156 -3.94 -37.34 -16.74
C GLU A 156 -4.11 -36.33 -17.88
N TYR A 157 -4.57 -35.09 -17.61
CA TYR A 157 -5.02 -34.17 -18.67
C TYR A 157 -4.16 -32.89 -18.70
N PRO A 158 -3.22 -32.76 -19.66
CA PRO A 158 -2.37 -31.56 -19.81
C PRO A 158 -3.16 -30.26 -19.93
N GLU A 159 -4.21 -30.24 -20.75
CA GLU A 159 -5.07 -29.05 -20.94
C GLU A 159 -5.75 -28.59 -19.64
N PHE A 160 -6.10 -29.55 -18.77
CA PHE A 160 -6.68 -29.22 -17.48
C PHE A 160 -5.64 -28.59 -16.54
N ARG A 161 -4.39 -29.07 -16.57
CA ARG A 161 -3.30 -28.44 -15.80
C ARG A 161 -3.03 -27.02 -16.26
N LYS A 162 -3.04 -26.77 -17.56
CA LYS A 162 -2.96 -25.40 -18.11
C LYS A 162 -4.07 -24.52 -17.54
N THR A 163 -5.31 -25.00 -17.61
CA THR A 163 -6.48 -24.29 -17.08
C THR A 163 -6.33 -23.98 -15.59
N LEU A 164 -5.96 -24.99 -14.78
CA LEU A 164 -5.70 -24.81 -13.35
C LEU A 164 -4.56 -23.81 -13.11
N GLY A 165 -3.49 -23.89 -13.89
CA GLY A 165 -2.36 -22.96 -13.83
C GLY A 165 -2.75 -21.51 -14.08
N THR A 166 -3.72 -21.25 -14.96
CA THR A 166 -4.22 -19.88 -15.19
C THR A 166 -4.97 -19.29 -14.00
N LEU A 167 -5.37 -20.12 -13.01
CA LEU A 167 -6.09 -19.70 -11.82
C LEU A 167 -5.20 -19.54 -10.58
N LEU A 168 -3.98 -20.09 -10.59
CA LEU A 168 -3.10 -20.00 -9.43
C LEU A 168 -2.78 -18.54 -9.12
N GLY A 169 -2.98 -18.16 -7.86
CA GLY A 169 -2.81 -16.81 -7.35
C GLY A 169 -3.83 -15.78 -7.88
N LYS A 170 -4.94 -16.23 -8.50
CA LYS A 170 -6.03 -15.36 -8.97
C LYS A 170 -7.30 -15.54 -8.13
N PRO A 171 -8.22 -14.55 -8.16
CA PRO A 171 -9.51 -14.67 -7.50
C PRO A 171 -10.29 -15.91 -7.96
N PHE A 172 -10.83 -16.60 -6.96
CA PHE A 172 -11.55 -17.84 -7.07
C PHE A 172 -12.96 -17.63 -6.55
N SER A 173 -13.91 -17.49 -7.47
CA SER A 173 -15.29 -17.14 -7.16
C SER A 173 -16.09 -18.37 -6.71
N ARG A 174 -16.02 -18.70 -5.42
CA ARG A 174 -16.93 -19.68 -4.81
C ARG A 174 -17.14 -19.39 -3.33
N PRO A 175 -18.38 -19.42 -2.81
CA PRO A 175 -18.63 -19.46 -1.37
C PRO A 175 -18.13 -20.79 -0.77
N LEU A 176 -17.48 -20.74 0.39
CA LEU A 176 -16.98 -21.92 1.12
C LEU A 176 -18.12 -22.77 1.72
N ASP A 177 -18.95 -23.38 0.87
CA ASP A 177 -19.83 -24.47 1.30
C ASP A 177 -19.01 -25.77 1.42
N GLY A 178 -18.19 -25.83 2.47
CA GLY A 178 -17.33 -26.95 2.84
C GLY A 178 -15.93 -26.96 2.21
N ASN A 179 -15.05 -27.78 2.76
CA ASN A 179 -13.64 -27.87 2.36
C ASN A 179 -13.44 -28.78 1.13
N VAL A 180 -14.37 -28.85 0.17
CA VAL A 180 -14.27 -29.76 -0.98
C VAL A 180 -14.20 -28.97 -2.29
N ILE A 181 -13.18 -29.24 -3.10
CA ILE A 181 -12.99 -28.61 -4.41
C ILE A 181 -13.12 -29.65 -5.55
N THR A 182 -13.86 -29.25 -6.59
CA THR A 182 -14.21 -30.07 -7.75
C THR A 182 -13.57 -29.54 -9.03
N SER A 183 -13.52 -30.37 -10.06
CA SER A 183 -13.05 -29.93 -11.38
C SER A 183 -14.01 -28.97 -12.08
N GLU A 184 -15.30 -28.99 -11.71
CA GLU A 184 -16.29 -28.03 -12.22
C GLU A 184 -16.03 -26.64 -11.61
N ASP A 185 -15.64 -26.54 -10.34
CA ASP A 185 -15.29 -25.25 -9.72
C ASP A 185 -14.11 -24.58 -10.43
N ILE A 186 -13.06 -25.37 -10.71
CA ILE A 186 -11.91 -24.90 -11.50
C ILE A 186 -12.38 -24.43 -12.88
N SER A 187 -13.20 -25.22 -13.57
CA SER A 187 -13.65 -24.90 -14.92
C SER A 187 -14.59 -23.69 -14.97
N ALA A 188 -15.47 -23.54 -13.97
CA ALA A 188 -16.42 -22.44 -13.86
C ALA A 188 -15.69 -21.12 -13.57
N THR A 189 -14.75 -21.12 -12.62
CA THR A 189 -13.91 -19.95 -12.32
C THR A 189 -13.05 -19.56 -13.52
N ALA A 190 -12.45 -20.52 -14.22
CA ALA A 190 -11.66 -20.23 -15.42
C ALA A 190 -12.52 -19.59 -16.53
N ARG A 191 -13.74 -20.09 -16.76
CA ARG A 191 -14.68 -19.49 -17.71
C ARG A 191 -15.09 -18.08 -17.30
N LYS A 192 -15.38 -17.85 -16.01
CA LYS A 192 -15.71 -16.52 -15.48
C LYS A 192 -14.56 -15.54 -15.70
N ASN A 193 -13.34 -15.91 -15.32
CA ASN A 193 -12.15 -15.05 -15.46
C ASN A 193 -11.84 -14.74 -16.94
N THR A 194 -12.17 -15.65 -17.86
CA THR A 194 -12.03 -15.43 -19.30
C THR A 194 -13.13 -14.52 -19.86
N ALA A 195 -14.39 -14.71 -19.44
CA ALA A 195 -15.53 -13.91 -19.91
C ALA A 195 -15.46 -12.44 -19.43
N THR A 196 -14.95 -12.19 -18.23
CA THR A 196 -14.74 -10.81 -17.74
C THR A 196 -13.67 -10.07 -18.54
N ALA A 197 -12.66 -10.78 -19.06
CA ALA A 197 -11.63 -10.21 -19.92
C ALA A 197 -12.16 -9.86 -21.32
N GLU A 198 -13.12 -10.61 -21.85
CA GLU A 198 -13.75 -10.34 -23.16
C GLU A 198 -14.76 -9.19 -23.13
N ILE A 199 -15.45 -8.95 -22.00
CA ILE A 199 -16.41 -7.85 -21.86
C ILE A 199 -15.73 -6.46 -21.86
N HIS A 200 -14.43 -6.39 -21.52
CA HIS A 200 -13.63 -5.17 -21.64
C HIS A 200 -13.07 -4.93 -23.06
N GLY A 201 -13.32 -5.84 -24.01
CA GLY A 201 -12.87 -5.74 -25.39
C GLY A 201 -14.01 -5.94 -26.40
N GLY A 202 -14.93 -4.98 -26.51
CA GLY A 202 -15.95 -5.06 -27.57
C GLY A 202 -16.84 -3.85 -27.75
N MET A 203 -16.51 -3.00 -28.74
CA MET A 203 -17.52 -2.37 -29.61
C MET A 203 -16.94 -2.08 -31.01
N ASP A 204 -17.39 -2.91 -31.95
CA ASP A 204 -17.50 -2.82 -33.42
C ASP A 204 -16.31 -2.41 -34.34
N GLY A 205 -16.06 -3.28 -35.32
CA GLY A 205 -15.43 -2.95 -36.59
C GLY A 205 -15.00 -4.15 -37.42
N ASP A 206 -15.84 -4.61 -38.34
CA ASP A 206 -15.50 -5.53 -39.43
C ASP A 206 -14.24 -5.04 -40.20
N ALA A 207 -13.11 -5.73 -40.02
CA ALA A 207 -11.98 -5.67 -40.94
C ALA A 207 -11.13 -6.94 -40.84
N LYS A 208 -11.04 -7.64 -41.96
CA LYS A 208 -10.19 -8.80 -42.20
C LYS A 208 -8.73 -8.32 -42.36
N VAL A 209 -7.86 -8.54 -41.37
CA VAL A 209 -6.40 -8.39 -41.50
C VAL A 209 -5.69 -9.47 -40.68
N ASP A 210 -4.60 -9.96 -41.27
CA ASP A 210 -3.78 -11.10 -40.89
C ASP A 210 -3.10 -11.02 -39.52
N ALA A 211 -2.71 -12.20 -39.04
CA ALA A 211 -2.00 -12.45 -37.80
C ALA A 211 -0.71 -11.63 -37.65
N GLU A 212 -0.56 -10.96 -36.49
CA GLU A 212 0.66 -10.87 -35.68
C GLU A 212 0.40 -10.07 -34.39
N GLY A 213 0.76 -10.66 -33.24
CA GLY A 213 1.10 -9.96 -31.99
C GLY A 213 0.02 -9.10 -31.30
N ALA A 214 -0.93 -9.72 -30.60
CA ALA A 214 -1.68 -9.04 -29.54
C ALA A 214 -1.09 -9.42 -28.18
N ASP A 215 -0.35 -8.48 -27.60
CA ASP A 215 0.21 -8.49 -26.25
C ASP A 215 -0.95 -8.42 -25.24
N VAL A 216 -1.41 -9.58 -24.78
CA VAL A 216 -2.37 -9.67 -23.67
C VAL A 216 -1.56 -9.43 -22.40
N GLN A 217 -1.73 -8.24 -21.81
CA GLN A 217 -1.16 -7.88 -20.51
C GLN A 217 -1.53 -8.95 -19.47
N GLU A 218 -0.58 -9.83 -19.17
CA GLU A 218 -0.64 -10.78 -18.07
C GLU A 218 -0.51 -10.00 -16.76
N LEU A 219 -1.60 -9.90 -16.00
CA LEU A 219 -1.54 -9.60 -14.58
C LEU A 219 -0.83 -10.77 -13.88
N HIS A 220 0.45 -10.59 -13.57
CA HIS A 220 1.29 -11.58 -12.89
C HIS A 220 0.90 -11.71 -11.40
N PRO A 221 0.64 -12.93 -10.88
CA PRO A 221 0.16 -13.12 -9.52
C PRO A 221 1.29 -13.23 -8.48
N ALA A 222 1.00 -12.81 -7.25
CA ALA A 222 0.85 -13.84 -6.22
C ALA A 222 2.03 -14.19 -5.28
N GLY A 223 3.28 -13.79 -5.51
CA GLY A 223 4.40 -14.32 -4.69
C GLY A 223 5.72 -13.58 -4.73
N TYR A 224 5.74 -12.39 -5.32
CA TYR A 224 6.94 -11.58 -5.47
C TYR A 224 7.24 -10.82 -4.17
N SER A 225 8.53 -10.74 -3.83
CA SER A 225 9.05 -9.73 -2.93
C SER A 225 8.62 -8.37 -3.46
N THR A 226 7.65 -7.72 -2.80
CA THR A 226 7.32 -6.31 -3.06
C THR A 226 8.34 -5.39 -2.37
N TRP A 227 9.28 -5.99 -1.64
CA TRP A 227 10.37 -5.28 -1.02
C TRP A 227 11.46 -4.99 -2.04
N TYR A 228 11.82 -3.72 -2.16
CA TYR A 228 12.86 -3.28 -3.06
C TYR A 228 13.72 -2.19 -2.43
N THR A 229 14.98 -2.15 -2.84
CA THR A 229 15.92 -1.10 -2.47
C THR A 229 15.99 -0.07 -3.59
N VAL A 230 16.31 1.17 -3.22
CA VAL A 230 16.49 2.26 -4.17
C VAL A 230 17.91 2.81 -4.02
N THR A 231 18.62 2.91 -5.13
CA THR A 231 19.95 3.50 -5.22
C THR A 231 19.96 4.65 -6.21
N GLY A 232 20.87 5.62 -6.09
CA GLY A 232 21.03 6.68 -7.08
C GLY A 232 21.90 6.27 -8.26
N GLU A 233 21.46 6.59 -9.49
CA GLU A 233 22.30 6.62 -10.69
C GLU A 233 22.44 8.07 -11.15
N ILE A 234 23.66 8.45 -11.55
CA ILE A 234 23.97 9.79 -12.04
C ILE A 234 24.20 9.71 -13.55
N HIS A 235 23.50 10.57 -14.30
CA HIS A 235 23.81 10.85 -15.69
C HIS A 235 24.43 12.25 -15.82
N GLU A 236 25.63 12.30 -16.40
CA GLU A 236 26.39 13.52 -16.62
C GLU A 236 26.83 13.62 -18.07
N GLU A 237 26.64 14.80 -18.66
CA GLU A 237 27.14 15.16 -19.98
C GLU A 237 27.70 16.59 -19.98
N LYS A 238 28.57 16.89 -20.94
CA LYS A 238 29.15 18.22 -21.13
C LYS A 238 28.91 18.72 -22.54
N ASP A 239 28.42 19.95 -22.64
CA ASP A 239 28.32 20.68 -23.91
C ASP A 239 29.22 21.93 -23.85
N GLY A 240 30.43 21.80 -24.40
CA GLY A 240 31.46 22.84 -24.30
C GLY A 240 31.92 23.05 -22.84
N THR A 241 31.53 24.18 -22.25
CA THR A 241 31.82 24.52 -20.83
C THR A 241 30.64 24.29 -19.90
N LEU A 242 29.48 23.92 -20.43
CA LEU A 242 28.28 23.66 -19.65
C LEU A 242 28.28 22.21 -19.16
N GLU A 243 27.86 22.02 -17.91
CA GLU A 243 27.70 20.73 -17.27
C GLU A 243 26.21 20.45 -17.06
N HIS A 244 25.74 19.31 -17.56
CA HIS A 244 24.37 18.86 -17.34
C HIS A 244 24.40 17.54 -16.57
N ARG A 245 23.83 17.57 -15.38
CA ARG A 245 23.79 16.48 -14.41
C ARG A 245 22.34 16.24 -14.01
N ILE A 246 21.94 14.98 -14.04
CA ILE A 246 20.71 14.52 -13.40
C ILE A 246 20.96 13.25 -12.63
N GLU A 247 20.47 13.22 -11.40
CA GLU A 247 20.46 12.04 -10.55
C GLU A 247 19.05 11.46 -10.52
N TYR A 248 18.91 10.14 -10.66
CA TYR A 248 17.63 9.45 -10.64
C TYR A 248 17.71 8.10 -9.91
N PRO A 249 16.59 7.63 -9.32
CA PRO A 249 16.58 6.36 -8.60
C PRO A 249 16.68 5.15 -9.53
N GLN A 250 17.24 4.06 -9.00
CA GLN A 250 17.26 2.72 -9.57
C GLN A 250 16.75 1.74 -8.52
N VAL A 251 15.83 0.88 -8.93
CA VAL A 251 15.19 -0.14 -8.09
C VAL A 251 15.92 -1.47 -8.24
N SER A 252 16.18 -2.12 -7.11
CA SER A 252 16.72 -3.49 -7.05
C SER A 252 16.01 -4.34 -5.99
N GLY A 253 16.18 -5.66 -6.02
CA GLY A 253 15.54 -6.57 -5.05
C GLY A 253 14.09 -6.97 -5.37
N LEU A 254 13.49 -6.43 -6.43
CA LEU A 254 12.23 -6.96 -6.97
C LEU A 254 12.47 -8.34 -7.61
N ASP A 255 11.65 -9.30 -7.22
CA ASP A 255 11.67 -10.68 -7.72
C ASP A 255 11.38 -10.77 -9.23
N ASP A 256 10.53 -9.88 -9.75
CA ASP A 256 10.22 -9.83 -11.19
C ASP A 256 11.21 -8.95 -11.93
N GLU A 257 12.16 -9.60 -12.60
CA GLU A 257 13.17 -8.97 -13.46
C GLU A 257 12.58 -8.08 -14.57
N GLY A 258 11.43 -8.47 -15.13
CA GLY A 258 10.74 -7.73 -16.18
C GLY A 258 10.15 -6.44 -15.67
N ILE A 259 9.42 -6.50 -14.54
CA ILE A 259 8.86 -5.34 -13.85
C ILE A 259 9.99 -4.43 -13.37
N ARG A 260 11.03 -4.98 -12.73
CA ARG A 260 12.20 -4.22 -12.27
C ARG A 260 12.85 -3.44 -13.40
N LYS A 261 13.11 -4.12 -14.53
CA LYS A 261 13.69 -3.48 -15.71
C LYS A 261 12.77 -2.39 -16.26
N LYS A 262 11.47 -2.64 -16.34
CA LYS A 262 10.47 -1.66 -16.81
C LYS A 262 10.44 -0.41 -15.91
N ILE A 263 10.49 -0.58 -14.59
CA ILE A 263 10.57 0.54 -13.63
C ILE A 263 11.81 1.38 -13.88
N ASN A 264 12.98 0.74 -13.92
CA ASN A 264 14.27 1.43 -14.10
C ASN A 264 14.36 2.14 -15.45
N ASP A 265 13.89 1.48 -16.52
CA ASP A 265 13.81 2.06 -17.86
C ASP A 265 12.87 3.28 -17.88
N THR A 266 11.71 3.21 -17.21
CA THR A 266 10.74 4.31 -17.12
C THR A 266 11.30 5.50 -16.37
N ILE A 267 11.92 5.28 -15.20
CA ILE A 267 12.55 6.35 -14.40
C ILE A 267 13.63 7.05 -15.22
N LYS A 268 14.53 6.27 -15.85
CA LYS A 268 15.62 6.80 -16.67
C LYS A 268 15.09 7.61 -17.85
N GLN A 269 14.09 7.10 -18.57
CA GLN A 269 13.51 7.80 -19.71
C GLN A 269 12.88 9.13 -19.30
N GLU A 270 12.13 9.19 -18.20
CA GLU A 270 11.50 10.43 -17.75
C GLU A 270 12.53 11.45 -17.23
N ALA A 271 13.55 11.00 -16.49
CA ALA A 271 14.65 11.85 -16.06
C ALA A 271 15.39 12.48 -17.25
N LEU A 272 15.78 11.66 -18.25
CA LEU A 272 16.50 12.16 -19.42
C LEU A 272 15.65 13.08 -20.31
N LYS A 273 14.33 12.82 -20.43
CA LYS A 273 13.42 13.76 -21.10
C LYS A 273 13.40 15.12 -20.43
N ALA A 274 13.37 15.16 -19.09
CA ALA A 274 13.40 16.41 -18.34
C ALA A 274 14.73 17.14 -18.52
N LEU A 275 15.86 16.43 -18.49
CA LEU A 275 17.18 16.97 -18.77
C LEU A 275 17.26 17.60 -20.17
N ASP A 276 16.81 16.87 -21.19
CA ASP A 276 16.78 17.36 -22.57
C ASP A 276 15.90 18.60 -22.74
N TYR A 277 14.78 18.66 -22.04
CA TYR A 277 13.97 19.88 -22.01
C TYR A 277 14.71 21.06 -21.36
N CYS A 278 15.37 20.84 -20.21
CA CYS A 278 16.15 21.89 -19.55
C CYS A 278 17.25 22.43 -20.46
N LYS A 279 17.92 21.56 -21.24
CA LYS A 279 18.94 21.96 -22.21
C LYS A 279 18.38 22.86 -23.31
N VAL A 280 17.20 22.55 -23.81
CA VAL A 280 16.54 23.35 -24.87
C VAL A 280 16.02 24.68 -24.32
N SER A 281 15.43 24.67 -23.13
CA SER A 281 14.84 25.87 -22.52
C SER A 281 15.88 26.81 -21.91
N ARG A 282 17.05 26.28 -21.52
CA ARG A 282 18.14 27.00 -20.84
C ARG A 282 19.52 26.67 -21.45
N PRO A 283 19.75 26.99 -22.72
CA PRO A 283 20.94 26.54 -23.47
C PRO A 283 22.28 27.17 -23.00
N SER A 284 22.25 28.03 -21.99
CA SER A 284 23.42 28.74 -21.46
C SER A 284 23.61 28.56 -19.96
N GLU A 285 22.89 27.63 -19.34
CA GLU A 285 22.94 27.36 -17.90
C GLU A 285 23.47 25.95 -17.64
N ASN A 286 24.21 25.78 -16.54
CA ASN A 286 24.47 24.44 -16.03
C ASN A 286 23.16 23.86 -15.51
N ILE A 287 22.94 22.57 -15.75
CA ILE A 287 21.75 21.87 -15.29
C ILE A 287 22.20 20.91 -14.21
N ASP A 288 21.64 21.06 -13.03
CA ASP A 288 21.80 20.12 -11.93
C ASP A 288 20.40 19.81 -11.38
N ILE A 289 20.04 18.54 -11.41
CA ILE A 289 18.74 18.03 -10.97
C ILE A 289 19.02 16.82 -10.07
N GLY A 290 18.62 16.94 -8.81
CA GLY A 290 18.62 15.84 -7.86
C GLY A 290 17.24 15.20 -7.75
N TYR A 291 17.14 14.15 -6.93
CA TYR A 291 15.87 13.53 -6.59
C TYR A 291 15.73 13.30 -5.09
N ARG A 292 14.48 13.19 -4.65
CA ARG A 292 14.09 12.72 -3.33
C ARG A 292 12.95 11.73 -3.49
N ILE A 293 12.98 10.64 -2.74
CA ILE A 293 11.87 9.69 -2.66
C ILE A 293 10.85 10.26 -1.67
N SER A 294 9.65 10.57 -2.13
CA SER A 294 8.56 11.11 -1.30
C SER A 294 7.69 10.00 -0.69
N ARG A 295 7.62 8.83 -1.34
CA ARG A 295 6.99 7.61 -0.83
C ARG A 295 7.65 6.37 -1.45
N ARG A 296 7.87 5.33 -0.63
CA ARG A 296 8.39 4.02 -1.05
C ARG A 296 7.59 2.89 -0.38
N SER A 297 6.52 2.43 -1.01
CA SER A 297 5.67 1.38 -0.46
C SER A 297 5.64 0.13 -1.34
N PRO A 298 5.05 -0.98 -0.86
CA PRO A 298 4.98 -2.22 -1.62
C PRO A 298 4.44 -2.07 -3.05
N SER A 299 3.48 -1.18 -3.26
CA SER A 299 2.85 -0.96 -4.57
C SER A 299 3.23 0.35 -5.25
N LEU A 300 3.92 1.29 -4.59
CA LEU A 300 4.13 2.63 -5.13
C LEU A 300 5.53 3.18 -4.83
N LEU A 301 6.17 3.74 -5.85
CA LEU A 301 7.35 4.58 -5.72
C LEU A 301 7.01 5.99 -6.20
N SER A 302 7.03 6.97 -5.30
CA SER A 302 6.86 8.39 -5.62
C SER A 302 8.19 9.13 -5.47
N VAL A 303 8.59 9.84 -6.54
CA VAL A 303 9.87 10.53 -6.66
C VAL A 303 9.60 11.99 -7.00
N GLU A 304 10.22 12.88 -6.27
CA GLU A 304 10.30 14.30 -6.60
C GLU A 304 11.70 14.61 -7.12
N PHE A 305 11.76 15.26 -8.27
CA PHE A 305 12.99 15.80 -8.84
C PHE A 305 13.02 17.30 -8.60
N ASP A 306 14.16 17.82 -8.17
CA ASP A 306 14.32 19.23 -7.83
C ASP A 306 15.72 19.75 -8.18
N GLY A 307 15.86 21.07 -8.29
CA GLY A 307 17.08 21.75 -8.71
C GLY A 307 16.78 22.76 -9.82
N THR A 308 17.42 22.58 -10.98
CA THR A 308 17.21 23.47 -12.14
C THR A 308 15.78 23.41 -12.67
N ALA A 309 15.13 22.26 -12.51
CA ALA A 309 13.71 22.05 -12.78
C ALA A 309 13.09 21.18 -11.69
N TYR A 310 11.78 21.35 -11.50
CA TYR A 310 10.98 20.54 -10.60
C TYR A 310 9.98 19.71 -11.41
N PHE A 311 9.93 18.40 -11.15
CA PHE A 311 8.91 17.50 -11.67
C PHE A 311 8.78 16.28 -10.77
N THR A 312 7.73 15.49 -10.96
CA THR A 312 7.47 14.30 -10.16
C THR A 312 7.24 13.08 -11.03
N LEU A 313 7.47 11.91 -10.43
CA LEU A 313 7.23 10.62 -11.04
C LEU A 313 6.69 9.66 -9.98
N THR A 314 5.50 9.10 -10.24
CA THR A 314 4.95 8.01 -9.44
C THR A 314 4.86 6.75 -10.29
N ILE A 315 5.33 5.62 -9.76
CA ILE A 315 5.35 4.32 -10.43
C ILE A 315 4.59 3.30 -9.59
N ASP A 316 3.74 2.50 -10.23
CA ASP A 316 3.19 1.28 -9.65
C ASP A 316 4.27 0.20 -9.71
N THR A 317 4.80 -0.20 -8.56
CA THR A 317 5.93 -1.13 -8.45
C THR A 317 5.53 -2.57 -8.79
N ARG A 318 4.22 -2.86 -8.89
CA ARG A 318 3.69 -4.17 -9.25
C ARG A 318 3.59 -4.37 -10.76
N THR A 319 3.49 -3.28 -11.52
CA THR A 319 3.33 -3.34 -12.98
C THR A 319 4.43 -2.60 -13.73
N GLY A 320 5.19 -1.75 -13.04
CA GLY A 320 6.16 -0.82 -13.61
C GLY A 320 5.54 0.33 -14.40
N ASP A 321 4.23 0.55 -14.28
CA ASP A 321 3.53 1.63 -14.98
C ASP A 321 3.62 2.95 -14.24
N ARG A 322 3.63 4.04 -15.00
CA ARG A 322 3.50 5.39 -14.43
C ARG A 322 2.07 5.62 -13.95
N VAL A 323 1.95 6.05 -12.71
CA VAL A 323 0.71 6.49 -12.08
C VAL A 323 0.63 8.01 -12.17
N ARG A 324 -0.50 8.55 -12.64
CA ARG A 324 -0.76 9.98 -12.72
C ARG A 324 -1.86 10.37 -11.74
N LEU A 325 -2.03 11.67 -11.49
CA LEU A 325 -3.09 12.20 -10.63
C LEU A 325 -4.48 11.61 -10.93
N LYS A 326 -4.83 11.55 -12.22
CA LYS A 326 -6.13 11.02 -12.69
C LYS A 326 -6.34 9.52 -12.41
N ASP A 327 -5.26 8.78 -12.19
CA ASP A 327 -5.30 7.35 -11.88
C ASP A 327 -5.45 7.15 -10.36
N ILE A 328 -5.25 8.21 -9.56
CA ILE A 328 -5.36 8.20 -8.09
C ILE A 328 -6.69 8.78 -7.65
N VAL A 329 -7.12 9.91 -8.22
CA VAL A 329 -8.35 10.63 -7.83
C VAL A 329 -9.17 11.06 -9.04
N ASN A 330 -10.49 11.19 -8.83
CA ASN A 330 -11.36 11.83 -9.81
C ASN A 330 -11.14 13.35 -9.81
N THR A 331 -10.42 13.86 -10.81
CA THR A 331 -9.98 15.27 -10.90
C THR A 331 -11.07 16.28 -11.26
N GLY A 332 -12.35 15.89 -11.23
CA GLY A 332 -13.46 16.77 -11.59
C GLY A 332 -13.70 17.93 -10.62
N ALA A 333 -14.66 18.79 -10.95
CA ALA A 333 -15.01 19.99 -10.19
C ALA A 333 -15.16 19.80 -8.67
N GLY A 334 -15.69 18.65 -8.22
CA GLY A 334 -15.83 18.34 -6.79
C GLY A 334 -14.49 18.22 -6.07
N PHE A 335 -13.50 17.59 -6.69
CA PHE A 335 -12.14 17.49 -6.15
C PHE A 335 -11.42 18.84 -6.19
N ALA A 336 -11.57 19.59 -7.29
CA ALA A 336 -11.00 20.94 -7.39
C ALA A 336 -11.55 21.90 -6.33
N GLY A 337 -12.87 21.84 -6.05
CA GLY A 337 -13.48 22.58 -4.94
C GLY A 337 -12.88 22.20 -3.59
N LYS A 338 -12.69 20.91 -3.33
CA LYS A 338 -12.08 20.41 -2.09
C LYS A 338 -10.67 20.96 -1.83
N LEU A 339 -9.85 21.09 -2.87
CA LEU A 339 -8.51 21.70 -2.76
C LEU A 339 -8.57 23.17 -2.32
N LEU A 340 -9.61 23.90 -2.73
CA LEU A 340 -9.78 25.33 -2.46
C LEU A 340 -10.49 25.63 -1.14
N ASP A 341 -11.32 24.69 -0.64
CA ASP A 341 -12.14 24.86 0.57
C ASP A 341 -11.35 24.76 1.89
N GLY A 342 -10.01 24.79 1.84
CA GLY A 342 -9.14 24.82 3.03
C GLY A 342 -8.87 23.47 3.67
N SER A 343 -9.32 22.36 3.06
CA SER A 343 -8.95 21.00 3.47
C SER A 343 -7.52 20.63 3.09
N ALA A 344 -6.95 21.35 2.12
CA ALA A 344 -5.56 21.22 1.72
C ALA A 344 -4.68 22.16 2.56
N ALA A 345 -3.53 21.66 3.03
CA ALA A 345 -2.46 22.54 3.46
C ALA A 345 -1.89 23.23 2.21
N VAL A 346 -1.93 24.57 2.18
CA VAL A 346 -1.42 25.36 1.07
C VAL A 346 -0.11 26.02 1.50
N SER A 347 0.97 25.73 0.76
CA SER A 347 2.25 26.43 0.89
C SER A 347 2.64 27.05 -0.44
N GLY A 348 3.24 28.24 -0.42
CA GLY A 348 3.69 28.90 -1.63
C GLY A 348 4.63 30.07 -1.37
N GLU A 349 5.45 30.37 -2.38
CA GLU A 349 6.42 31.47 -2.32
C GLU A 349 5.76 32.84 -2.57
N SER A 350 6.42 33.91 -2.12
CA SER A 350 5.98 35.31 -2.33
C SER A 350 5.84 35.61 -3.83
N GLY A 351 4.61 35.80 -4.31
CA GLY A 351 4.30 36.05 -5.74
C GLY A 351 3.23 35.12 -6.33
N THR A 352 2.81 34.10 -5.59
CA THR A 352 1.82 33.07 -5.99
C THR A 352 0.35 33.50 -5.94
N GLY A 353 0.06 34.78 -5.67
CA GLY A 353 -1.30 35.30 -5.45
C GLY A 353 -2.30 35.06 -6.59
N ALA A 354 -1.82 34.81 -7.81
CA ALA A 354 -2.68 34.43 -8.94
C ALA A 354 -3.11 32.95 -8.91
N ILE A 355 -2.26 32.07 -8.35
CA ILE A 355 -2.51 30.63 -8.24
C ILE A 355 -3.36 30.31 -7.01
N THR A 356 -3.26 31.11 -5.95
CA THR A 356 -4.07 30.95 -4.73
C THR A 356 -5.50 31.47 -4.86
N ASN A 357 -5.83 32.20 -5.94
CA ASN A 357 -7.16 32.74 -6.22
C ASN A 357 -7.84 32.08 -7.44
N LEU A 358 -7.42 30.85 -7.80
CA LEU A 358 -8.04 30.11 -8.90
C LEU A 358 -9.48 29.73 -8.55
N ASP A 359 -10.38 29.89 -9.52
CA ASP A 359 -11.72 29.30 -9.39
C ASP A 359 -11.67 27.77 -9.61
N PRO A 360 -12.61 27.01 -9.05
CA PRO A 360 -12.62 25.54 -9.17
C PRO A 360 -12.56 25.03 -10.61
N GLY A 361 -13.17 25.74 -11.57
CA GLY A 361 -13.19 25.33 -12.97
C GLY A 361 -11.85 25.58 -13.69
N ALA A 362 -11.12 26.64 -13.32
CA ALA A 362 -9.75 26.85 -13.78
C ALA A 362 -8.80 25.78 -13.21
N LEU A 363 -8.94 25.47 -11.92
CA LEU A 363 -8.15 24.44 -11.25
C LEU A 363 -8.40 23.06 -11.86
N GLU A 364 -9.66 22.66 -12.06
CA GLU A 364 -10.04 21.40 -12.72
C GLU A 364 -9.32 21.20 -14.07
N LYS A 365 -9.23 22.25 -14.90
CA LYS A 365 -8.52 22.20 -16.18
C LYS A 365 -7.02 21.95 -16.02
N PHE A 366 -6.41 22.50 -14.98
CA PHE A 366 -5.00 22.27 -14.68
C PHE A 366 -4.78 20.84 -14.17
N LEU A 367 -5.64 20.35 -13.30
CA LEU A 367 -5.57 18.98 -12.76
C LEU A 367 -5.75 17.91 -13.86
N ALA A 368 -6.62 18.17 -14.85
CA ALA A 368 -6.82 17.25 -15.98
C ALA A 368 -5.55 17.02 -16.82
N GLY A 369 -4.64 17.99 -16.83
CA GLY A 369 -3.34 17.92 -17.51
C GLY A 369 -2.19 17.48 -16.62
N ALA A 370 -2.42 17.19 -15.33
CA ALA A 370 -1.35 16.86 -14.38
C ALA A 370 -0.52 15.65 -14.81
N ASP A 371 0.78 15.68 -14.48
CA ASP A 371 1.74 14.59 -14.72
C ASP A 371 1.88 14.18 -16.19
N THR A 372 1.58 15.08 -17.12
CA THR A 372 1.82 14.85 -18.54
C THR A 372 3.26 15.24 -18.90
N PRO A 373 3.95 14.46 -19.76
CA PRO A 373 5.32 14.80 -20.20
C PRO A 373 5.38 16.16 -20.90
N GLU A 374 4.31 16.56 -21.59
CA GLU A 374 4.21 17.87 -22.24
C GLU A 374 4.19 19.03 -21.23
N ASN A 375 3.81 18.79 -19.97
CA ASN A 375 3.83 19.84 -18.96
C ASN A 375 5.24 20.37 -18.76
N ILE A 376 6.26 19.52 -18.65
CA ILE A 376 7.64 20.00 -18.48
C ILE A 376 8.01 20.93 -19.64
N ALA A 377 7.52 20.65 -20.86
CA ALA A 377 7.92 21.34 -22.08
C ALA A 377 7.20 22.65 -22.43
N ALA A 378 6.13 23.02 -21.72
CA ALA A 378 5.23 24.10 -22.14
C ALA A 378 5.40 25.39 -21.30
N PRO A 379 6.21 26.38 -21.73
CA PRO A 379 6.48 27.59 -20.94
C PRO A 379 5.25 28.48 -20.72
N GLU A 380 4.21 28.33 -21.55
CA GLU A 380 3.02 29.19 -21.54
C GLU A 380 1.91 28.71 -20.58
N LYS A 381 2.07 27.55 -19.92
CA LYS A 381 1.04 26.98 -19.03
C LYS A 381 1.60 26.67 -17.65
N PRO A 382 0.77 26.75 -16.59
CA PRO A 382 1.17 26.24 -15.29
C PRO A 382 1.49 24.75 -15.37
N HIS A 383 2.59 24.35 -14.75
CA HIS A 383 2.99 22.96 -14.64
C HIS A 383 2.33 22.35 -13.42
N VAL A 384 1.60 21.25 -13.61
CA VAL A 384 0.96 20.53 -12.51
C VAL A 384 1.59 19.15 -12.37
N PHE A 385 2.07 18.89 -11.15
CA PHE A 385 2.71 17.66 -10.76
C PHE A 385 2.07 17.11 -9.49
N SER A 386 1.83 15.81 -9.44
CA SER A 386 1.37 15.12 -8.24
C SER A 386 2.44 14.20 -7.67
N TYR A 387 2.49 14.10 -6.36
CA TYR A 387 3.37 13.19 -5.63
C TYR A 387 2.66 12.66 -4.40
N LEU A 388 3.14 11.55 -3.87
CA LEU A 388 2.60 10.92 -2.67
C LEU A 388 3.60 11.04 -1.53
N THR A 389 3.11 11.36 -0.34
CA THR A 389 3.85 11.27 0.91
C THR A 389 3.37 10.06 1.71
N THR A 390 3.76 9.95 2.99
CA THR A 390 3.21 8.95 3.90
C THR A 390 1.68 8.98 3.92
N ASP A 391 1.07 10.13 4.21
CA ASP A 391 -0.36 10.21 4.55
C ASP A 391 -1.16 11.13 3.63
N SER A 392 -0.51 11.72 2.62
CA SER A 392 -1.09 12.78 1.81
C SER A 392 -0.74 12.67 0.31
N LEU A 393 -1.65 13.20 -0.50
CA LEU A 393 -1.45 13.53 -1.90
C LEU A 393 -0.99 14.99 -2.01
N GLY A 394 0.20 15.20 -2.52
CA GLY A 394 0.73 16.52 -2.86
C GLY A 394 0.44 16.87 -4.32
N ILE A 395 -0.04 18.09 -4.57
CA ILE A 395 -0.26 18.65 -5.90
C ILE A 395 0.50 19.98 -5.97
N SER A 396 1.57 19.98 -6.76
CA SER A 396 2.37 21.16 -7.02
C SER A 396 1.93 21.83 -8.32
N ILE A 397 1.62 23.12 -8.25
CA ILE A 397 1.32 23.98 -9.38
C ILE A 397 2.40 25.06 -9.47
N ALA A 398 3.24 24.99 -10.49
CA ALA A 398 4.25 26.01 -10.76
C ALA A 398 3.78 26.89 -11.92
N SER A 399 3.89 28.21 -11.77
CA SER A 399 3.73 29.11 -12.91
C SER A 399 4.85 28.86 -13.92
N GLY A 400 4.50 28.59 -15.18
CA GLY A 400 5.48 28.58 -16.26
C GLY A 400 6.19 29.94 -16.31
N HIS A 401 7.50 29.96 -16.56
CA HIS A 401 8.21 31.21 -16.75
C HIS A 401 7.57 31.95 -17.93
N VAL A 402 6.86 33.04 -17.65
CA VAL A 402 6.52 34.02 -18.69
C VAL A 402 7.85 34.58 -19.16
N THR A 403 8.32 34.14 -20.32
CA THR A 403 9.36 34.82 -21.08
C THR A 403 8.81 36.16 -21.54
N GLY A 404 8.70 37.11 -20.61
CA GLY A 404 8.53 38.52 -20.93
C GLY A 404 9.83 39.04 -21.52
N ASP A 405 9.70 39.88 -22.56
CA ASP A 405 10.78 40.53 -23.29
C ASP A 405 12.00 40.82 -22.41
N PRO A 406 13.23 40.62 -22.92
CA PRO A 406 14.43 40.96 -22.17
C PRO A 406 14.37 42.45 -21.85
N ALA A 407 14.07 42.77 -20.59
CA ALA A 407 14.16 44.12 -20.09
C ALA A 407 15.65 44.50 -20.20
N GLU A 408 15.95 45.25 -21.25
CA GLU A 408 17.22 45.94 -21.39
C GLU A 408 17.46 46.77 -20.12
N GLY A 409 18.52 46.43 -19.39
CA GLY A 409 19.14 47.32 -18.42
C GLY A 409 18.99 46.86 -16.97
N GLY A 410 20.07 46.27 -16.46
CA GLY A 410 20.28 46.18 -15.01
C GLY A 410 21.25 45.07 -14.62
N GLN A 411 22.56 45.33 -14.72
CA GLN A 411 23.53 44.58 -13.92
C GLN A 411 23.29 44.93 -12.45
N GLY A 412 22.80 43.99 -11.65
CA GLY A 412 22.59 44.19 -10.23
C GLY A 412 21.84 43.04 -9.56
N GLU A 413 22.62 42.13 -8.97
CA GLU A 413 22.26 41.17 -7.92
C GLU A 413 21.37 39.95 -8.26
N ASP A 414 21.82 38.84 -7.70
CA ASP A 414 21.65 37.44 -8.09
C ASP A 414 20.39 36.81 -7.49
N HIS A 415 19.26 37.52 -7.53
CA HIS A 415 17.96 37.03 -7.03
C HIS A 415 16.90 37.19 -8.11
N ARG A 416 16.97 36.33 -9.14
CA ARG A 416 15.80 36.09 -9.99
C ARG A 416 14.73 35.40 -9.15
N PRO A 417 13.46 35.83 -9.22
CA PRO A 417 12.39 35.17 -8.50
C PRO A 417 12.25 33.75 -9.06
N SER A 418 12.39 32.76 -8.17
CA SER A 418 11.91 31.40 -8.38
C SER A 418 10.49 31.47 -8.94
N ALA A 419 10.20 30.67 -9.96
CA ALA A 419 8.85 30.56 -10.49
C ALA A 419 7.91 30.23 -9.34
N GLY A 420 6.91 31.09 -9.11
CA GLY A 420 6.00 30.92 -7.97
C GLY A 420 5.34 29.54 -8.04
N ARG A 421 5.60 28.73 -7.02
CA ARG A 421 5.07 27.37 -6.84
C ARG A 421 4.07 27.37 -5.68
N VAL A 422 2.89 26.81 -5.91
CA VAL A 422 1.90 26.51 -4.87
C VAL A 422 1.77 25.01 -4.73
N VAL A 423 1.78 24.52 -3.50
CA VAL A 423 1.58 23.11 -3.19
C VAL A 423 0.30 22.97 -2.38
N PHE A 424 -0.60 22.10 -2.85
CA PHE A 424 -1.76 21.61 -2.10
C PHE A 424 -1.43 20.22 -1.57
N GLU A 425 -1.51 20.02 -0.25
CA GLU A 425 -1.40 18.68 0.34
C GLU A 425 -2.73 18.28 0.98
N VAL A 426 -3.29 17.14 0.55
CA VAL A 426 -4.55 16.61 1.06
C VAL A 426 -4.35 15.22 1.61
N ARG A 427 -4.83 14.95 2.82
CA ARG A 427 -4.71 13.65 3.46
C ARG A 427 -5.54 12.59 2.74
N PHE A 428 -5.05 11.36 2.67
CA PHE A 428 -5.79 10.27 2.02
C PHE A 428 -7.15 9.99 2.66
N GLY A 429 -7.27 10.18 3.99
CA GLY A 429 -8.55 10.07 4.70
C GLY A 429 -9.60 11.05 4.17
N ASP A 430 -9.19 12.27 3.86
CA ASP A 430 -10.06 13.27 3.23
C ASP A 430 -10.36 12.91 1.77
N LEU A 431 -9.54 12.08 1.12
CA LEU A 431 -9.74 11.66 -0.27
C LEU A 431 -10.58 10.40 -0.43
N ALA A 432 -11.03 9.75 0.64
CA ALA A 432 -11.64 8.41 0.59
C ALA A 432 -12.79 8.26 -0.44
N ASP A 433 -13.59 9.31 -0.64
CA ASP A 433 -14.71 9.36 -1.59
C ASP A 433 -14.31 9.80 -3.01
N HIS A 434 -13.08 10.28 -3.18
CA HIS A 434 -12.54 10.79 -4.44
C HIS A 434 -11.46 9.87 -5.05
N ILE A 435 -10.95 8.89 -4.30
CA ILE A 435 -9.97 7.93 -4.81
C ILE A 435 -10.58 7.11 -5.95
N ALA A 436 -9.96 7.21 -7.12
CA ALA A 436 -10.30 6.47 -8.33
C ALA A 436 -9.37 5.26 -8.56
N ALA A 437 -8.32 5.13 -7.76
CA ALA A 437 -7.37 4.03 -7.84
C ALA A 437 -8.06 2.67 -7.61
N GLY A 438 -7.52 1.62 -8.24
CA GLY A 438 -7.97 0.25 -8.01
C GLY A 438 -7.86 -0.14 -6.53
N GLU A 439 -8.64 -1.13 -6.11
CA GLU A 439 -8.84 -1.51 -4.69
C GLU A 439 -7.54 -1.65 -3.91
N ILE A 440 -6.54 -2.35 -4.46
CA ILE A 440 -5.24 -2.54 -3.81
C ILE A 440 -4.54 -1.21 -3.50
N LEU A 441 -4.49 -0.29 -4.47
CA LEU A 441 -3.87 1.02 -4.26
C LEU A 441 -4.71 1.88 -3.32
N ARG A 442 -6.04 1.81 -3.41
CA ARG A 442 -6.95 2.51 -2.52
C ARG A 442 -6.75 2.09 -1.06
N GLU A 443 -6.68 0.78 -0.81
CA GLU A 443 -6.42 0.23 0.52
C GLU A 443 -5.06 0.65 1.04
N GLU A 444 -4.00 0.59 0.22
CA GLU A 444 -2.65 0.98 0.63
C GLU A 444 -2.55 2.49 0.97
N LEU A 445 -3.23 3.36 0.22
CA LEU A 445 -3.25 4.80 0.49
C LEU A 445 -4.06 5.11 1.76
N LEU A 446 -5.19 4.45 1.98
CA LEU A 446 -6.01 4.64 3.19
C LEU A 446 -5.39 3.95 4.42
N ALA A 447 -4.54 2.93 4.22
CA ALA A 447 -3.81 2.28 5.29
C ALA A 447 -2.88 3.26 6.02
N THR A 448 -2.41 4.31 5.34
CA THR A 448 -1.50 5.30 5.91
C THR A 448 -2.19 6.58 6.36
N GLU A 449 -3.51 6.58 6.57
CA GLU A 449 -4.22 7.70 7.18
C GLU A 449 -3.79 7.88 8.65
N ILE A 450 -3.28 9.06 9.00
CA ILE A 450 -2.77 9.40 10.34
C ILE A 450 -3.61 10.56 10.94
N GLU A 451 -4.35 10.29 12.03
CA GLU A 451 -5.02 11.34 12.82
C GLU A 451 -4.05 11.93 13.85
N ARG A 452 -3.28 11.06 14.52
CA ARG A 452 -2.23 11.42 15.49
C ARG A 452 -1.02 10.51 15.30
N SER A 453 0.16 10.98 15.65
CA SER A 453 1.34 10.11 15.69
C SER A 453 2.18 10.37 16.91
N MET A 454 2.83 9.33 17.41
CA MET A 454 3.85 9.40 18.43
C MET A 454 5.13 8.80 17.86
N PHE A 455 6.24 9.53 18.01
CA PHE A 455 7.55 8.92 17.74
C PHE A 455 7.89 8.05 18.93
N LEU A 456 8.09 6.76 18.67
CA LEU A 456 8.75 5.89 19.62
C LEU A 456 10.24 6.25 19.66
N GLU A 457 10.94 5.83 20.71
CA GLU A 457 12.41 5.85 20.63
C GLU A 457 12.82 5.09 19.36
N PRO A 458 13.63 5.70 18.48
CA PRO A 458 13.88 5.14 17.16
C PRO A 458 14.59 3.81 17.31
N VAL A 459 13.94 2.76 16.81
CA VAL A 459 14.59 1.50 16.48
C VAL A 459 14.94 1.62 15.00
N ASP A 460 16.23 1.71 14.71
CA ASP A 460 16.75 1.71 13.34
C ASP A 460 16.72 0.27 12.84
N PHE A 461 15.94 0.03 11.79
CA PHE A 461 15.90 -1.23 11.09
C PHE A 461 16.78 -1.16 9.84
N GLU A 462 17.62 -2.17 9.61
CA GLU A 462 18.42 -2.28 8.39
C GLU A 462 17.50 -2.27 7.16
N ASP A 463 17.75 -1.34 6.24
CA ASP A 463 16.97 -1.05 5.02
C ASP A 463 15.49 -0.61 5.17
N LEU A 464 14.93 -0.70 6.38
CA LEU A 464 13.51 -0.46 6.70
C LEU A 464 13.25 0.88 7.41
N GLY A 465 14.31 1.61 7.79
CA GLY A 465 14.21 2.92 8.40
C GLY A 465 13.87 2.87 9.89
N LYS A 466 13.18 3.91 10.39
CA LYS A 466 12.74 4.03 11.78
C LYS A 466 11.26 3.66 11.90
N MET A 467 10.90 2.97 12.97
CA MET A 467 9.48 2.71 13.23
C MET A 467 8.78 3.91 13.85
N ARG A 468 7.62 4.27 13.28
CA ARG A 468 6.70 5.30 13.76
C ARG A 468 5.39 4.67 14.24
N LEU A 469 4.96 5.07 15.43
CA LEU A 469 3.63 4.74 15.93
C LEU A 469 2.62 5.78 15.45
N ALA A 470 1.61 5.36 14.72
CA ALA A 470 0.52 6.23 14.29
C ALA A 470 -0.81 5.76 14.88
N ALA A 471 -1.66 6.70 15.24
CA ALA A 471 -3.08 6.47 15.45
C ALA A 471 -3.80 6.83 14.15
N GLY A 472 -4.39 5.83 13.53
CA GLY A 472 -5.21 5.97 12.34
C GLY A 472 -6.67 6.30 12.66
N LYS A 473 -7.50 6.21 11.62
CA LYS A 473 -8.92 6.58 11.62
C LYS A 473 -9.69 5.98 12.80
N ARG A 474 -10.64 6.75 13.31
CA ARG A 474 -11.61 6.26 14.29
C ARG A 474 -12.47 5.16 13.68
N GLY A 475 -12.61 4.06 14.42
CA GLY A 475 -13.60 3.04 14.13
C GLY A 475 -15.03 3.61 14.19
N PRO A 476 -16.05 2.83 13.78
CA PRO A 476 -17.46 3.22 13.91
C PRO A 476 -17.87 3.57 15.34
N ASP A 477 -17.12 3.06 16.32
CA ASP A 477 -17.24 3.32 17.76
C ASP A 477 -16.59 4.63 18.22
N GLY A 478 -15.93 5.36 17.31
CA GLY A 478 -15.24 6.62 17.60
C GLY A 478 -13.85 6.44 18.21
N ALA A 479 -13.36 5.20 18.39
CA ALA A 479 -12.05 4.91 18.96
C ALA A 479 -10.97 4.96 17.88
N ALA A 480 -9.87 5.67 18.12
CA ALA A 480 -8.75 5.74 17.19
C ALA A 480 -8.05 4.39 17.12
N LYS A 481 -8.02 3.79 15.92
CA LYS A 481 -7.29 2.55 15.69
C LYS A 481 -5.80 2.81 15.66
N LEU A 482 -5.02 1.92 16.28
CA LEU A 482 -3.58 2.04 16.25
C LEU A 482 -2.98 1.37 15.01
N LYS A 483 -1.99 2.01 14.39
CA LYS A 483 -1.25 1.53 13.24
C LYS A 483 0.25 1.68 13.45
N LEU A 484 1.01 0.68 13.06
CA LEU A 484 2.46 0.70 13.10
C LEU A 484 2.99 0.92 11.70
N LEU A 485 3.70 2.02 11.50
CA LEU A 485 4.26 2.41 10.22
C LEU A 485 5.78 2.36 10.31
N LEU A 486 6.41 1.73 9.33
CA LEU A 486 7.85 1.86 9.11
C LEU A 486 8.06 3.05 8.18
N GLU A 487 8.91 3.98 8.57
CA GLU A 487 9.29 5.15 7.78
C GLU A 487 10.80 5.28 7.73
N ASP A 488 11.37 5.42 6.55
CA ASP A 488 12.77 5.78 6.38
C ASP A 488 12.89 7.30 6.34
N GLU A 489 13.78 7.86 7.17
CA GLU A 489 14.03 9.31 7.23
C GLU A 489 14.42 9.90 5.87
N ASN A 490 14.99 9.09 4.98
CA ASN A 490 15.44 9.51 3.65
C ASN A 490 14.49 9.13 2.51
N SER A 491 13.52 8.22 2.71
CA SER A 491 12.66 7.71 1.65
C SER A 491 11.15 7.66 1.95
N GLY A 492 10.72 8.19 3.11
CA GLY A 492 9.32 8.34 3.48
C GLY A 492 8.69 7.06 4.03
N PHE A 493 7.36 6.92 3.88
CA PHE A 493 6.64 5.69 4.26
C PHE A 493 7.18 4.49 3.51
N VAL A 494 7.48 3.45 4.29
CA VAL A 494 8.05 2.18 3.85
C VAL A 494 6.99 1.07 3.87
N TYR A 495 6.31 0.89 5.00
CA TYR A 495 5.39 -0.23 5.18
C TYR A 495 4.44 -0.01 6.36
N ALA A 496 3.22 -0.54 6.29
CA ALA A 496 2.25 -0.57 7.39
C ALA A 496 2.10 -2.01 7.89
N LEU A 497 2.39 -2.27 9.17
CA LEU A 497 2.19 -3.61 9.74
C LEU A 497 0.70 -3.96 9.78
N ALA A 498 0.39 -5.25 9.63
CA ALA A 498 -0.97 -5.75 9.67
C ALA A 498 -1.66 -5.42 11.00
N GLU A 499 -2.91 -4.94 10.93
CA GLU A 499 -3.73 -4.73 12.13
C GLU A 499 -4.00 -6.09 12.83
N PRO A 500 -3.81 -6.19 14.14
CA PRO A 500 -4.20 -7.38 14.89
C PRO A 500 -5.72 -7.41 15.07
N ALA A 501 -6.34 -8.49 14.61
CA ALA A 501 -7.79 -8.65 14.63
C ALA A 501 -8.36 -8.96 16.03
N ASP A 502 -7.52 -9.37 16.97
CA ASP A 502 -7.97 -10.07 18.19
C ASP A 502 -8.13 -9.14 19.41
N ILE A 503 -7.63 -7.91 19.31
CA ILE A 503 -7.78 -6.86 20.32
C ILE A 503 -8.20 -5.58 19.61
N THR A 504 -9.21 -4.89 20.12
CA THR A 504 -9.52 -3.53 19.68
C THR A 504 -8.42 -2.61 20.20
N TRP A 505 -7.39 -2.36 19.38
CA TRP A 505 -6.31 -1.44 19.72
C TRP A 505 -6.83 -0.02 19.77
N ASN A 506 -7.11 0.48 20.98
CA ASN A 506 -7.30 1.90 21.18
C ASN A 506 -5.95 2.54 21.54
N PHE A 507 -5.53 3.54 20.78
CA PHE A 507 -4.35 4.36 21.07
C PHE A 507 -4.35 4.91 22.50
N GLU A 508 -5.52 5.18 23.08
CA GLU A 508 -5.67 5.71 24.44
C GLU A 508 -5.27 4.72 25.53
N ASN A 509 -5.28 3.41 25.25
CA ASN A 509 -4.94 2.37 26.21
C ASN A 509 -3.49 1.90 26.10
N LEU A 510 -2.74 2.35 25.08
CA LEU A 510 -1.35 1.95 24.90
C LEU A 510 -0.44 2.77 25.83
N SER A 511 0.20 2.08 26.78
CA SER A 511 1.12 2.70 27.74
C SER A 511 2.58 2.65 27.28
N MET A 512 2.99 1.58 26.60
CA MET A 512 4.35 1.40 26.10
C MET A 512 4.34 0.45 24.89
N LEU A 513 5.21 0.72 23.93
CA LEU A 513 5.52 -0.19 22.83
C LEU A 513 7.02 -0.45 22.82
N GLN A 514 7.41 -1.72 22.83
CA GLN A 514 8.80 -2.13 22.65
C GLN A 514 8.93 -2.96 21.39
N VAL A 515 9.98 -2.71 20.62
CA VAL A 515 10.27 -3.49 19.43
C VAL A 515 11.61 -4.17 19.57
N MET A 516 11.64 -5.45 19.22
CA MET A 516 12.78 -6.33 19.38
C MET A 516 12.93 -7.18 18.13
N ASP A 517 14.17 -7.46 17.77
CA ASP A 517 14.51 -8.49 16.80
C ASP A 517 14.20 -9.86 17.43
N ALA A 518 13.40 -10.69 16.76
CA ALA A 518 12.80 -11.88 17.38
C ALA A 518 13.84 -12.96 17.69
N ASP A 519 14.84 -13.11 16.83
CA ASP A 519 15.87 -14.15 16.87
C ASP A 519 17.30 -13.61 16.75
N ALA A 520 17.45 -12.28 16.65
CA ALA A 520 18.72 -11.58 16.49
C ALA A 520 19.46 -11.94 15.18
N ASP A 521 18.72 -12.32 14.14
CA ASP A 521 19.24 -12.68 12.82
C ASP A 521 19.50 -11.48 11.90
N GLY A 522 19.15 -10.27 12.32
CA GLY A 522 19.23 -9.09 11.46
C GLY A 522 17.88 -8.65 10.92
N LEU A 523 16.86 -8.58 11.79
CA LEU A 523 15.60 -7.87 11.56
C LEU A 523 14.73 -8.44 10.44
N SER A 524 14.87 -9.73 10.16
CA SER A 524 13.88 -10.43 9.37
C SER A 524 12.57 -10.57 10.16
N ASP A 525 12.66 -10.67 11.49
CA ASP A 525 11.51 -10.89 12.35
C ASP A 525 11.40 -9.85 13.48
N ILE A 526 10.21 -9.28 13.63
CA ILE A 526 9.93 -8.19 14.56
C ILE A 526 8.94 -8.66 15.61
N VAL A 527 9.37 -8.64 16.88
CA VAL A 527 8.47 -8.73 18.03
C VAL A 527 8.11 -7.32 18.47
N VAL A 528 6.83 -6.97 18.36
CA VAL A 528 6.26 -5.76 18.93
C VAL A 528 5.52 -6.14 20.22
N VAL A 529 6.00 -5.66 21.36
CA VAL A 529 5.33 -5.85 22.65
C VAL A 529 4.59 -4.58 23.03
N ALA A 530 3.26 -4.66 23.07
CA ALA A 530 2.39 -3.57 23.52
C ALA A 530 2.00 -3.79 24.99
N LEU A 531 2.15 -2.77 25.83
CA LEU A 531 1.61 -2.77 27.19
C LEU A 531 0.35 -1.92 27.22
N TYR A 532 -0.77 -2.56 27.57
CA TYR A 532 -2.07 -1.90 27.65
C TYR A 532 -2.47 -1.62 29.09
N SER A 533 -3.12 -0.49 29.32
CA SER A 533 -3.89 -0.24 30.54
C SER A 533 -5.34 -0.69 30.33
N ASP A 534 -5.89 -1.42 31.29
CA ASP A 534 -7.31 -1.80 31.33
C ASP A 534 -8.22 -0.67 31.87
N GLY A 535 -7.71 0.57 31.95
CA GLY A 535 -8.34 1.69 32.64
C GLY A 535 -8.02 1.77 34.13
N GLY A 536 -7.26 0.81 34.67
CA GLY A 536 -6.69 0.81 36.02
C GLY A 536 -5.18 1.11 36.07
N SER A 537 -4.54 0.78 37.19
CA SER A 537 -3.07 0.89 37.37
C SER A 537 -2.29 -0.31 36.83
N ASP A 538 -2.99 -1.37 36.45
CA ASP A 538 -2.39 -2.63 36.04
C ASP A 538 -2.15 -2.60 34.52
N LEU A 539 -0.91 -2.88 34.15
CA LEU A 539 -0.52 -3.01 32.75
C LEU A 539 -0.53 -4.49 32.38
N PHE A 540 -1.19 -4.84 31.28
CA PHE A 540 -1.07 -6.17 30.70
C PHE A 540 -0.26 -6.10 29.40
N PRO A 541 0.88 -6.80 29.34
CA PRO A 541 1.67 -6.88 28.12
C PRO A 541 0.99 -7.84 27.13
N TYR A 542 1.08 -7.55 25.84
CA TYR A 542 0.57 -8.39 24.76
C TYR A 542 1.57 -8.40 23.58
N PRO A 543 2.09 -9.58 23.20
CA PRO A 543 3.04 -9.72 22.12
C PRO A 543 2.31 -9.73 20.78
N HIS A 544 2.88 -9.02 19.83
CA HIS A 544 2.57 -9.15 18.43
C HIS A 544 3.84 -9.51 17.69
N VAL A 545 3.85 -10.68 17.05
CA VAL A 545 5.05 -11.17 16.36
C VAL A 545 4.80 -11.11 14.87
N TYR A 546 5.69 -10.42 14.18
CA TYR A 546 5.64 -10.20 12.75
C TYR A 546 6.88 -10.80 12.10
N PHE A 547 6.67 -11.64 11.09
CA PHE A 547 7.74 -12.22 10.30
C PHE A 547 7.78 -11.52 8.95
N ARG A 548 8.98 -11.16 8.49
CA ARG A 548 9.13 -10.63 7.15
C ARG A 548 8.95 -11.75 6.14
N ARG A 549 8.05 -11.52 5.20
CA ARG A 549 7.76 -12.36 4.05
C ARG A 549 7.94 -11.52 2.79
N SER A 550 7.84 -12.16 1.61
CA SER A 550 7.99 -11.47 0.32
C SER A 550 7.07 -10.25 0.18
N ARG A 551 5.84 -10.31 0.68
CA ARG A 551 4.88 -9.19 0.59
C ARG A 551 4.95 -8.19 1.74
N GLY A 552 6.00 -8.27 2.57
CA GLY A 552 6.15 -7.47 3.79
C GLY A 552 5.92 -8.31 5.04
N PHE A 553 5.43 -7.69 6.12
CA PHE A 553 5.30 -8.36 7.40
C PHE A 553 3.99 -9.12 7.55
N VAL A 554 4.09 -10.37 8.01
CA VAL A 554 2.97 -11.27 8.30
C VAL A 554 2.97 -11.58 9.79
N ARG A 555 1.82 -11.42 10.43
CA ARG A 555 1.64 -11.76 11.84
C ARG A 555 1.74 -13.28 12.06
N TYR A 556 2.26 -13.72 13.20
CA TYR A 556 2.28 -15.14 13.60
C TYR A 556 1.43 -15.40 14.86
N PRO A 557 0.09 -15.50 14.71
CA PRO A 557 -0.84 -15.62 15.86
C PRO A 557 -0.62 -16.87 16.71
N GLU A 558 -0.20 -17.99 16.10
CA GLU A 558 0.03 -19.23 16.84
C GLU A 558 1.20 -19.09 17.83
N LEU A 559 2.28 -18.42 17.42
CA LEU A 559 3.41 -18.10 18.29
C LEU A 559 2.99 -17.14 19.41
N GLU A 560 2.21 -16.11 19.09
CA GLU A 560 1.65 -15.20 20.09
C GLU A 560 0.80 -15.96 21.13
N GLN A 561 -0.01 -16.93 20.68
CA GLN A 561 -0.81 -17.77 21.56
C GLN A 561 0.05 -18.68 22.46
N LYS A 562 1.14 -19.26 21.93
CA LYS A 562 2.12 -20.04 22.72
C LYS A 562 2.73 -19.15 23.82
N ILE A 563 3.20 -17.95 23.47
CA ILE A 563 3.78 -16.98 24.42
C ILE A 563 2.75 -16.57 25.48
N ASN A 564 1.52 -16.26 25.07
CA ASN A 564 0.41 -15.92 25.98
C ASN A 564 0.05 -17.05 26.94
N SER A 565 0.12 -18.30 26.48
CA SER A 565 -0.22 -19.47 27.29
C SER A 565 0.81 -19.75 28.40
N ASP A 566 2.08 -19.47 28.13
CA ASP A 566 3.16 -19.61 29.12
C ASP A 566 3.13 -18.50 30.18
N GLY A 567 2.58 -17.34 29.80
CA GLY A 567 2.52 -16.16 30.64
C GLY A 567 3.89 -15.49 30.78
N PHE A 568 3.88 -14.16 30.84
CA PHE A 568 5.08 -13.34 30.93
C PHE A 568 4.83 -12.13 31.83
N ARG A 569 5.89 -11.60 32.44
CA ARG A 569 5.81 -10.46 33.38
C ARG A 569 6.53 -9.22 32.88
N SER A 570 7.39 -9.38 31.89
CA SER A 570 8.06 -8.27 31.22
C SER A 570 8.17 -8.51 29.71
N THR A 571 8.63 -7.50 29.01
CA THR A 571 8.93 -7.56 27.58
C THR A 571 10.13 -8.45 27.28
N GLU A 572 11.11 -8.55 28.20
CA GLU A 572 12.24 -9.47 28.05
C GLU A 572 11.80 -10.95 28.14
N ASP A 573 10.80 -11.26 28.98
CA ASP A 573 10.22 -12.60 29.06
C ASP A 573 9.58 -12.98 27.71
N VAL A 574 8.87 -12.03 27.07
CA VAL A 574 8.26 -12.23 25.74
C VAL A 574 9.32 -12.55 24.70
N ALA A 575 10.40 -11.76 24.63
CA ALA A 575 11.48 -11.98 23.66
C ALA A 575 12.16 -13.35 23.89
N GLY A 576 12.40 -13.72 25.15
CA GLY A 576 12.96 -15.03 25.48
C GLY A 576 12.06 -16.19 25.08
N LEU A 577 10.74 -16.05 25.24
CA LEU A 577 9.76 -17.06 24.82
C LEU A 577 9.64 -17.13 23.29
N ALA A 578 9.64 -15.99 22.60
CA ALA A 578 9.64 -15.94 21.13
C ALA A 578 10.86 -16.68 20.56
N ALA A 579 12.06 -16.33 21.01
CA ALA A 579 13.30 -16.97 20.56
C ALA A 579 13.32 -18.47 20.88
N LYS A 580 12.82 -18.88 22.05
CA LYS A 580 12.71 -20.30 22.42
C LYS A 580 11.83 -21.05 21.44
N TYR A 581 10.64 -20.54 21.14
CA TYR A 581 9.69 -21.21 20.28
C TYR A 581 10.12 -21.23 18.82
N LEU A 582 10.83 -20.19 18.37
CA LEU A 582 11.43 -20.16 17.04
C LEU A 582 12.59 -21.14 16.87
N ALA A 583 13.31 -21.46 17.94
CA ALA A 583 14.35 -22.49 17.91
C ALA A 583 13.81 -23.94 17.96
N GLU A 584 12.52 -24.11 18.29
CA GLU A 584 11.86 -25.42 18.39
C GLU A 584 11.05 -25.79 17.13
N ASP A 585 10.61 -24.78 16.36
CA ASP A 585 9.97 -24.92 15.05
C ASP A 585 11.03 -25.09 13.94
#